data_AF-A0A8D8ISW0-F1
#
_entry.id   AF-A0A8D8ISW0-F1
#
_cell.length_a   1.000
_cell.length_b   1.000
_cell.length_c   1.000
_cell.angle_alpha   90.00
_cell.angle_beta   90.00
_cell.angle_gamma   90.00
#
_symmetry.space_group_name_H-M   'P 1'
#
loop_
_entity.id
_entity.type
_entity.pdbx_description
1 polymer ?
#
loop_
_entity_poly.entity_id
_entity_poly.type
_entity_poly.pdbx_seq_one_letter_code
_entity_poly.pdbx_strand_id
1 'polypeptide(L)'
;MDLEALPPELIWNILDNIGELRDRKNASLVCRSWNWMLFNSSKWLRQVNFRVCPKVSTVEQLEVEQVFDRMLNVMVGSKRNYVSVEFFHVNFDRVLAREFLFFMVQLCCDTVEVLRFTNCHGLRRSELWQVLDLLPELREVVISGGIHYDELEEELELCRLKKMTSLTLDIGDDCRMYQDFLLAAPGLECLKVRTIHGCLDLKDVATVRFFSQQLKEVSFSTNRSYNQSEFSDVDFSNLTKLELKLLGPVWPQLFKQLKQLRELNLEACINDEVITAICSFSTKIQNLTLVCTGMAECTKFSMLSRLEDLETLHIRGIYKYSWKHVTFTKLRSLHLDNVGTDFTNFLKELSSLRSLEIHDTKIRNEQMIKVTLNAPTVERLELAFCSKLSDKAFKHLSDMVALTELRLWGVQVSKTIDERIGCPRMRKIIFYLNDNIEDCTLNAIAAKLPDLEQLVLYDCYRISPAGVVELRKRLPACNVLELYRGDELPPELVAETQIYYRNAEYPNGVLKQELPFQWY
;
A
#
# COMPACT_ATOMS: atom_id res chain seq x y z
N MET A 1 -26.33 -16.93 27.93
CA MET A 1 -25.58 -18.13 27.52
C MET A 1 -24.36 -18.15 28.41
N ASP A 2 -24.22 -19.16 29.26
CA ASP A 2 -23.15 -19.21 30.25
C ASP A 2 -21.83 -19.56 29.54
N LEU A 3 -20.98 -18.55 29.32
CA LEU A 3 -19.73 -18.71 28.57
C LEU A 3 -18.72 -19.61 29.30
N GLU A 4 -18.92 -19.87 30.59
CA GLU A 4 -18.16 -20.87 31.36
C GLU A 4 -18.53 -22.31 31.00
N ALA A 5 -19.66 -22.53 30.30
CA ALA A 5 -20.11 -23.85 29.87
C ALA A 5 -19.60 -24.26 28.47
N LEU A 6 -18.88 -23.38 27.76
CA LEU A 6 -18.31 -23.72 26.45
C LEU A 6 -16.97 -24.45 26.60
N PRO A 7 -16.73 -25.54 25.84
CA PRO A 7 -15.44 -26.17 25.73
C PRO A 7 -14.32 -25.17 25.39
N PRO A 8 -13.14 -25.25 26.02
CA PRO A 8 -12.01 -24.34 25.77
C PRO A 8 -11.61 -24.24 24.29
N GLU A 9 -11.79 -25.30 23.51
CA GLU A 9 -11.49 -25.35 22.08
C GLU A 9 -12.44 -24.47 21.27
N LEU A 10 -13.72 -24.41 21.65
CA LEU A 10 -14.72 -23.55 21.04
C LEU A 10 -14.47 -22.09 21.42
N ILE A 11 -14.13 -21.83 22.68
CA ILE A 11 -13.73 -20.48 23.14
C ILE A 11 -12.50 -20.02 22.35
N TRP A 12 -11.48 -20.87 22.20
CA TRP A 12 -10.29 -20.56 21.42
C TRP A 12 -10.64 -20.20 19.97
N ASN A 13 -11.46 -21.02 19.31
CA ASN A 13 -11.87 -20.76 17.93
C ASN A 13 -12.68 -19.45 17.79
N ILE A 14 -13.56 -19.15 18.74
CA ILE A 14 -14.30 -17.87 18.75
C ILE A 14 -13.33 -16.70 18.89
N LEU A 15 -12.45 -16.75 19.89
CA LEU A 15 -11.47 -15.69 20.16
C LEU A 15 -10.45 -15.51 19.02
N ASP A 16 -10.12 -16.59 18.29
CA ASP A 16 -9.24 -16.56 17.12
C ASP A 16 -9.82 -15.81 15.91
N ASN A 17 -11.15 -15.73 15.83
CA ASN A 17 -11.85 -15.07 14.73
C ASN A 17 -12.23 -13.61 15.01
N ILE A 18 -11.88 -13.06 16.18
CA ILE A 18 -12.08 -11.62 16.47
C ILE A 18 -11.05 -10.78 15.72
N GLY A 19 -11.33 -10.39 14.47
CA GLY A 19 -10.37 -9.71 13.59
C GLY A 19 -9.95 -8.29 14.02
N GLU A 20 -10.74 -7.61 14.85
CA GLU A 20 -10.44 -6.24 15.27
C GLU A 20 -9.66 -6.16 16.59
N LEU A 21 -8.57 -5.38 16.61
CA LEU A 21 -7.74 -5.20 17.81
C LEU A 21 -8.52 -4.62 18.99
N ARG A 22 -9.47 -3.72 18.72
CA ARG A 22 -10.32 -3.11 19.76
C ARG A 22 -11.18 -4.17 20.46
N ASP A 23 -11.85 -5.00 19.70
CA ASP A 23 -12.71 -6.06 20.23
C ASP A 23 -11.91 -7.12 20.96
N ARG A 24 -10.71 -7.45 20.47
CA ARG A 24 -9.78 -8.32 21.21
C ARG A 24 -9.33 -7.70 22.53
N LYS A 25 -9.03 -6.40 22.55
CA LYS A 25 -8.68 -5.70 23.80
C LYS A 25 -9.84 -5.78 24.80
N ASN A 26 -11.08 -5.53 24.35
CA ASN A 26 -12.26 -5.64 25.19
C ASN A 26 -12.47 -7.08 25.70
N ALA A 27 -12.37 -8.08 24.82
CA ALA A 27 -12.49 -9.49 25.18
C ALA A 27 -11.39 -9.93 26.16
N SER A 28 -10.19 -9.37 26.06
CA SER A 28 -9.08 -9.68 26.96
C SER A 28 -9.27 -9.21 28.40
N LEU A 29 -10.25 -8.33 28.64
CA LEU A 29 -10.60 -7.82 29.98
C LEU A 29 -11.64 -8.70 30.69
N VAL A 30 -12.24 -9.67 29.99
CA VAL A 30 -13.29 -10.54 30.54
C VAL A 30 -12.75 -11.42 31.65
N CYS A 31 -11.66 -12.17 31.38
CA CYS A 31 -10.99 -12.99 32.39
C CYS A 31 -9.54 -13.28 32.00
N ARG A 32 -8.75 -13.82 32.95
CA ARG A 32 -7.34 -14.18 32.73
C ARG A 32 -7.17 -15.24 31.64
N SER A 33 -8.10 -16.20 31.52
CA SER A 33 -8.05 -17.24 30.48
C SER A 33 -8.20 -16.63 29.10
N TRP A 34 -9.19 -15.75 28.90
CA TRP A 34 -9.41 -15.08 27.61
C TRP A 34 -8.23 -14.18 27.26
N ASN A 35 -7.70 -13.44 28.24
CA ASN A 35 -6.49 -12.65 28.06
C ASN A 35 -5.33 -13.50 27.53
N TRP A 36 -5.09 -14.65 28.16
CA TRP A 36 -4.03 -15.55 27.75
C TRP A 36 -4.29 -16.16 26.36
N MET A 37 -5.50 -16.64 26.06
CA MET A 37 -5.84 -17.24 24.77
C MET A 37 -5.72 -16.24 23.61
N LEU A 38 -6.23 -15.01 23.78
CA LEU A 38 -6.20 -13.95 22.75
C LEU A 38 -4.79 -13.51 22.36
N PHE A 39 -3.85 -13.58 23.30
CA PHE A 39 -2.47 -13.10 23.11
C PHE A 39 -1.42 -14.22 23.06
N ASN A 40 -1.85 -15.49 22.96
CA ASN A 40 -0.97 -16.63 22.65
C ASN A 40 -1.36 -17.34 21.34
N SER A 41 -2.40 -16.86 20.65
CA SER A 41 -2.75 -17.35 19.31
C SER A 41 -1.73 -16.88 18.26
N SER A 42 -1.00 -17.83 17.68
CA SER A 42 -0.06 -17.55 16.58
C SER A 42 -0.76 -16.98 15.34
N LYS A 43 -2.02 -17.38 15.08
CA LYS A 43 -2.82 -16.87 13.95
C LYS A 43 -3.02 -15.36 14.04
N TRP A 44 -3.34 -14.85 15.23
CA TRP A 44 -3.52 -13.42 15.43
C TRP A 44 -2.21 -12.66 15.61
N LEU A 45 -1.25 -13.22 16.36
CA LEU A 45 0.01 -12.54 16.63
C LEU A 45 0.81 -12.26 15.34
N ARG A 46 0.60 -13.01 14.26
CA ARG A 46 1.13 -12.68 12.91
C ARG A 46 0.56 -11.39 12.33
N GLN A 47 -0.63 -10.98 12.74
CA GLN A 47 -1.30 -9.75 12.27
C GLN A 47 -1.01 -8.53 13.17
N VAL A 48 -0.41 -8.75 14.33
CA VAL A 48 -0.05 -7.69 15.28
C VAL A 48 1.45 -7.48 15.26
N ASN A 49 1.85 -6.24 15.01
CA ASN A 49 3.25 -5.84 15.06
C ASN A 49 3.55 -5.20 16.42
N PHE A 50 4.44 -5.82 17.20
CA PHE A 50 4.95 -5.24 18.42
C PHE A 50 6.04 -4.21 18.09
N ARG A 51 5.64 -2.94 18.09
CA ARG A 51 6.54 -1.83 17.77
C ARG A 51 7.24 -1.29 19.02
N VAL A 52 8.56 -1.47 19.08
CA VAL A 52 9.46 -0.82 20.01
C VAL A 52 9.78 0.58 19.47
N CYS A 53 9.24 1.60 20.14
CA CYS A 53 9.49 3.00 19.78
C CYS A 53 9.82 3.78 21.05
N PRO A 54 11.09 4.17 21.26
CA PRO A 54 11.50 5.00 22.39
C PRO A 54 11.03 6.44 22.14
N LYS A 55 9.73 6.70 22.31
CA LYS A 55 9.21 8.07 22.28
C LYS A 55 9.70 8.82 23.51
N VAL A 56 10.52 9.84 23.30
CA VAL A 56 10.85 10.82 24.34
C VAL A 56 9.71 11.82 24.40
N SER A 57 8.93 11.83 25.47
CA SER A 57 7.91 12.85 25.66
C SER A 57 8.58 14.15 26.11
N THR A 58 8.28 15.26 25.43
CA THR A 58 8.74 16.60 25.86
C THR A 58 8.11 17.03 27.19
N VAL A 59 7.00 16.38 27.57
CA VAL A 59 6.21 16.66 28.78
C VAL A 59 6.80 15.99 30.03
N GLU A 60 7.38 14.79 29.92
CA GLU A 60 7.89 14.05 31.09
C GLU A 60 9.40 14.22 31.32
N GLN A 61 10.11 14.96 30.44
CA GLN A 61 11.57 15.19 30.51
C GLN A 61 12.41 13.91 30.72
N LEU A 62 11.92 12.75 30.27
CA LEU A 62 12.62 11.49 30.45
C LEU A 62 13.81 11.41 29.51
N GLU A 63 14.99 11.08 30.04
CA GLU A 63 16.11 10.70 29.22
C GLU A 63 15.83 9.36 28.52
N VAL A 64 16.32 9.20 27.29
CA VAL A 64 16.15 7.99 26.47
C VAL A 64 16.57 6.72 27.21
N GLU A 65 17.59 6.80 28.07
CA GLU A 65 18.09 5.66 28.87
C GLU A 65 17.03 5.15 29.85
N GLN A 66 16.36 6.06 30.55
CA GLN A 66 15.28 5.72 31.48
C GLN A 66 14.07 5.09 30.75
N VAL A 67 13.86 5.44 29.48
CA VAL A 67 12.83 4.81 28.65
C VAL A 67 13.17 3.35 28.38
N PHE A 68 14.42 3.04 28.01
CA PHE A 68 14.86 1.66 27.81
C PHE A 68 14.82 0.83 29.09
N ASP A 69 15.22 1.39 30.24
CA ASP A 69 15.11 0.71 31.53
C ASP A 69 13.66 0.35 31.88
N ARG A 70 12.72 1.28 31.64
CA ARG A 70 11.29 1.00 31.83
C ARG A 70 10.80 -0.10 30.89
N MET A 71 11.20 -0.04 29.62
CA MET A 71 10.83 -1.07 28.64
C MET A 71 11.37 -2.45 29.04
N LEU A 72 12.63 -2.52 29.51
CA LEU A 72 13.25 -3.75 30.00
C LEU A 72 12.45 -4.31 31.18
N ASN A 73 12.13 -3.48 32.18
CA ASN A 73 11.34 -3.88 33.35
C ASN A 73 9.95 -4.41 32.98
N VAL A 74 9.27 -3.75 32.03
CA VAL A 74 7.97 -4.21 31.52
C VAL A 74 8.10 -5.56 30.83
N MET A 75 9.16 -5.75 30.04
CA MET A 75 9.40 -7.00 29.31
C MET A 75 9.76 -8.17 30.22
N VAL A 76 10.58 -7.95 31.25
CA VAL A 76 10.88 -8.97 32.28
C VAL A 76 9.61 -9.48 32.95
N GLY A 77 8.63 -8.61 33.18
CA GLY A 77 7.33 -8.99 33.74
C GLY A 77 6.34 -9.59 32.72
N SER A 78 6.66 -9.53 31.43
CA SER A 78 5.77 -10.00 30.36
C SER A 78 5.91 -11.50 30.15
N LYS A 79 4.77 -12.19 30.03
CA LYS A 79 4.69 -13.60 29.60
C LYS A 79 4.23 -13.74 28.15
N ARG A 80 4.27 -12.65 27.39
CA ARG A 80 3.77 -12.61 26.01
C ARG A 80 4.88 -13.00 25.05
N ASN A 81 4.52 -13.81 24.08
CA ASN A 81 5.35 -14.11 22.93
C ASN A 81 5.00 -13.15 21.79
N TYR A 82 6.01 -12.74 21.04
CA TYR A 82 5.82 -11.85 19.90
C TYR A 82 6.24 -12.58 18.62
N VAL A 83 5.36 -12.55 17.63
CA VAL A 83 5.60 -13.17 16.31
C VAL A 83 6.16 -12.15 15.32
N SER A 84 5.65 -10.92 15.36
CA SER A 84 6.17 -9.80 14.58
C SER A 84 6.65 -8.69 15.50
N VAL A 85 7.92 -8.31 15.37
CA VAL A 85 8.56 -7.26 16.16
C VAL A 85 9.18 -6.21 15.25
N GLU A 86 8.96 -4.94 15.56
CA GLU A 86 9.53 -3.80 14.84
C GLU A 86 10.27 -2.86 15.79
N PHE A 87 11.53 -2.58 15.50
CA PHE A 87 12.26 -1.47 16.08
C PHE A 87 12.07 -0.25 15.18
N PHE A 88 11.50 0.82 15.73
CA PHE A 88 11.12 2.03 14.98
C PHE A 88 11.81 3.27 15.57
N HIS A 89 12.64 3.93 14.76
CA HIS A 89 13.47 5.09 15.17
C HIS A 89 14.40 4.81 16.37
N VAL A 90 15.04 3.64 16.39
CA VAL A 90 15.96 3.25 17.46
C VAL A 90 17.39 3.58 17.07
N ASN A 91 18.09 4.31 17.94
CA ASN A 91 19.52 4.54 17.84
C ASN A 91 20.29 3.46 18.61
N PHE A 92 20.88 2.51 17.87
CA PHE A 92 21.69 1.43 18.41
C PHE A 92 23.14 1.82 18.70
N ASP A 93 23.58 3.07 18.51
CA ASP A 93 24.86 3.54 19.06
C ASP A 93 24.82 3.55 20.60
N ARG A 94 23.61 3.63 21.18
CA ARG A 94 23.38 3.56 22.62
C ARG A 94 23.46 2.11 23.11
N VAL A 95 24.25 1.89 24.15
CA VAL A 95 24.47 0.57 24.76
C VAL A 95 23.15 -0.08 25.19
N LEU A 96 22.31 0.64 25.95
CA LEU A 96 21.02 0.11 26.44
C LEU A 96 20.05 -0.28 25.32
N ALA A 97 20.10 0.39 24.16
CA ALA A 97 19.27 0.04 23.02
C ALA A 97 19.69 -1.31 22.42
N ARG A 98 21.01 -1.57 22.33
CA ARG A 98 21.55 -2.86 21.89
C ARG A 98 21.24 -3.96 22.90
N GLU A 99 21.49 -3.71 24.19
CA GLU A 99 21.19 -4.67 25.26
C GLU A 99 19.69 -5.04 25.25
N PHE A 100 18.81 -4.06 25.07
CA PHE A 100 17.37 -4.31 24.95
C PHE A 100 17.02 -5.17 23.73
N LEU A 101 17.65 -4.93 22.57
CA LEU A 101 17.47 -5.77 21.37
C LEU A 101 17.84 -7.22 21.64
N PHE A 102 19.04 -7.48 22.16
CA PHE A 102 19.50 -8.83 22.48
C PHE A 102 18.61 -9.50 23.53
N PHE A 103 18.26 -8.77 24.60
CA PHE A 103 17.37 -9.28 25.64
C PHE A 103 16.01 -9.69 25.07
N MET A 104 15.42 -8.87 24.21
CA MET A 104 14.11 -9.15 23.60
C MET A 104 14.13 -10.37 22.70
N VAL A 105 15.13 -10.42 21.81
CA VAL A 105 15.33 -11.52 20.87
C VAL A 105 15.54 -12.82 21.63
N GLN A 106 16.32 -12.80 22.71
CA GLN A 106 16.56 -13.98 23.53
C GLN A 106 15.31 -14.42 24.32
N LEU A 107 14.49 -13.48 24.78
CA LEU A 107 13.24 -13.79 25.48
C LEU A 107 12.19 -14.42 24.55
N CYS A 108 12.17 -14.03 23.28
CA CYS A 108 11.16 -14.41 22.29
C CYS A 108 11.70 -15.26 21.13
N CYS A 109 12.87 -15.88 21.30
CA CYS A 109 13.64 -16.50 20.21
C CYS A 109 12.84 -17.56 19.42
N ASP A 110 12.06 -18.38 20.12
CA ASP A 110 11.30 -19.47 19.54
C ASP A 110 10.00 -19.02 18.85
N THR A 111 9.64 -17.74 18.91
CA THR A 111 8.36 -17.25 18.39
C THR A 111 8.45 -16.17 17.33
N VAL A 112 9.56 -15.43 17.27
CA VAL A 112 9.72 -14.35 16.29
C VAL A 112 9.86 -14.93 14.89
N GLU A 113 8.84 -14.70 14.06
CA GLU A 113 8.85 -15.05 12.64
C GLU A 113 9.17 -13.83 11.75
N VAL A 114 8.93 -12.61 12.25
CA VAL A 114 9.10 -11.35 11.50
C VAL A 114 9.87 -10.35 12.34
N LEU A 115 11.03 -9.92 11.86
CA LEU A 115 11.85 -8.89 12.49
C LEU A 115 12.00 -7.67 11.58
N ARG A 116 11.63 -6.49 12.09
CA ARG A 116 11.69 -5.23 11.34
C ARG A 116 12.57 -4.21 12.04
N PHE A 117 13.43 -3.54 11.28
CA PHE A 117 14.18 -2.36 11.68
C PHE A 117 13.75 -1.24 10.75
N THR A 118 13.13 -0.19 11.29
CA THR A 118 12.59 0.92 10.48
C THR A 118 13.12 2.24 11.04
N ASN A 119 13.82 2.97 10.17
CA ASN A 119 14.57 4.17 10.48
C ASN A 119 15.49 4.02 11.71
N CYS A 120 16.15 2.87 11.81
CA CYS A 120 17.15 2.60 12.84
C CYS A 120 18.55 2.92 12.33
N HIS A 121 19.46 3.23 13.24
CA HIS A 121 20.87 3.48 12.92
C HIS A 121 21.80 2.98 14.03
N GLY A 122 23.08 2.84 13.71
CA GLY A 122 24.13 2.42 14.68
C GLY A 122 24.18 0.92 14.97
N LEU A 123 23.35 0.10 14.32
CA LEU A 123 23.45 -1.37 14.40
C LEU A 123 24.56 -1.83 13.45
N ARG A 124 25.49 -2.64 13.93
CA ARG A 124 26.59 -3.18 13.12
C ARG A 124 26.21 -4.48 12.42
N ARG A 125 26.91 -4.82 11.33
CA ARG A 125 26.77 -6.09 10.60
C ARG A 125 26.87 -7.31 11.52
N SER A 126 27.91 -7.38 12.35
CA SER A 126 28.14 -8.50 13.28
C SER A 126 27.03 -8.64 14.32
N GLU A 127 26.54 -7.53 14.88
CA GLU A 127 25.45 -7.51 15.85
C GLU A 127 24.12 -7.98 15.23
N LEU A 128 23.84 -7.57 13.99
CA LEU A 128 22.68 -8.06 13.24
C LEU A 128 22.73 -9.58 13.09
N TRP A 129 23.86 -10.14 12.66
CA TRP A 129 23.99 -11.59 12.45
C TRP A 129 23.92 -12.39 13.75
N GLN A 130 24.43 -11.86 14.87
CA GLN A 130 24.22 -12.47 16.19
C GLN A 130 22.73 -12.50 16.57
N VAL A 131 21.99 -11.42 16.30
CA VAL A 131 20.54 -11.38 16.53
C VAL A 131 19.81 -12.40 15.66
N LEU A 132 20.17 -12.51 14.38
CA LEU A 132 19.53 -13.43 13.44
C LEU A 132 19.80 -14.90 13.80
N ASP A 133 20.99 -15.23 14.31
CA ASP A 133 21.35 -16.59 14.74
C ASP A 133 20.48 -17.09 15.92
N LEU A 134 20.03 -16.17 16.76
CA LEU A 134 19.13 -16.48 17.88
C LEU A 134 17.68 -16.77 17.44
N LEU A 135 17.32 -16.60 16.17
CA LEU A 135 15.93 -16.65 15.69
C LEU A 135 15.67 -17.83 14.73
N PRO A 136 15.45 -19.06 15.25
CA PRO A 136 15.26 -20.26 14.40
C PRO A 136 13.97 -20.25 13.57
N GLU A 137 12.94 -19.53 14.03
CA GLU A 137 11.62 -19.45 13.36
C GLU A 137 11.50 -18.29 12.37
N LEU A 138 12.59 -17.54 12.14
CA LEU A 138 12.57 -16.33 11.32
C LEU A 138 12.19 -16.62 9.86
N ARG A 139 11.18 -15.90 9.35
CA ARG A 139 10.62 -16.01 7.99
C ARG A 139 10.83 -14.74 7.18
N GLU A 140 10.72 -13.58 7.82
CA GLU A 140 10.80 -12.27 7.19
C GLU A 140 11.74 -11.33 7.95
N VAL A 141 12.64 -10.69 7.22
CA VAL A 141 13.45 -9.58 7.73
C VAL A 141 13.16 -8.35 6.90
N VAL A 142 12.87 -7.23 7.57
CA VAL A 142 12.70 -5.93 6.93
C VAL A 142 13.63 -4.92 7.56
N ILE A 143 14.49 -4.32 6.74
CA ILE A 143 15.45 -3.32 7.18
C ILE A 143 15.23 -2.08 6.31
N SER A 144 14.83 -0.99 6.94
CA SER A 144 14.71 0.34 6.35
C SER A 144 15.49 1.31 7.21
N GLY A 145 16.56 1.92 6.68
CA GLY A 145 17.44 2.83 7.44
C GLY A 145 18.91 2.37 7.58
N GLY A 146 19.75 3.21 8.19
CA GLY A 146 21.20 3.08 8.13
C GLY A 146 21.79 2.06 9.10
N ILE A 147 21.77 0.76 8.75
CA ILE A 147 22.67 -0.22 9.38
C ILE A 147 24.09 0.07 8.91
N HIS A 148 25.03 0.20 9.86
CA HIS A 148 26.43 0.38 9.53
C HIS A 148 27.00 -0.96 9.08
N TYR A 149 27.31 -1.05 7.79
CA TYR A 149 27.79 -2.26 7.16
C TYR A 149 29.26 -2.08 6.79
N ASP A 150 30.16 -2.49 7.68
CA ASP A 150 31.60 -2.36 7.48
C ASP A 150 32.10 -3.47 6.54
N GLU A 151 32.79 -3.08 5.44
CA GLU A 151 33.39 -4.00 4.46
C GLU A 151 34.75 -4.55 4.93
N LEU A 152 35.34 -3.97 5.99
CA LEU A 152 36.69 -4.28 6.44
C LEU A 152 36.76 -5.36 7.53
N GLU A 153 35.62 -5.79 8.09
CA GLU A 153 35.59 -6.90 9.04
C GLU A 153 35.74 -8.25 8.29
N GLU A 154 36.63 -9.10 8.82
CA GLU A 154 37.02 -10.46 8.36
C GLU A 154 35.82 -11.35 7.96
N GLU A 155 36.08 -12.49 7.30
CA GLU A 155 35.07 -13.49 6.92
C GLU A 155 34.13 -13.82 8.10
N LEU A 156 32.97 -13.15 8.17
CA LEU A 156 31.94 -13.40 9.17
C LEU A 156 31.29 -14.75 8.87
N GLU A 157 31.33 -15.69 9.81
CA GLU A 157 30.57 -16.93 9.69
C GLU A 157 29.06 -16.63 9.75
N LEU A 158 28.38 -16.75 8.61
CA LEU A 158 26.95 -16.51 8.49
C LEU A 158 26.14 -17.70 9.03
N CYS A 159 25.16 -17.41 9.89
CA CYS A 159 24.21 -18.42 10.34
C CYS A 159 23.26 -18.84 9.20
N ARG A 160 22.75 -20.08 9.25
CA ARG A 160 21.86 -20.59 8.21
C ARG A 160 20.39 -20.33 8.56
N LEU A 161 19.78 -19.39 7.85
CA LEU A 161 18.38 -18.99 8.03
C LEU A 161 17.43 -19.93 7.27
N LYS A 162 17.20 -21.13 7.82
CA LYS A 162 16.51 -22.24 7.14
C LYS A 162 15.04 -21.95 6.78
N LYS A 163 14.33 -21.15 7.58
CA LYS A 163 12.90 -20.84 7.41
C LYS A 163 12.65 -19.50 6.73
N MET A 164 13.70 -18.75 6.44
CA MET A 164 13.59 -17.42 5.86
C MET A 164 13.14 -17.50 4.41
N THR A 165 12.05 -16.80 4.11
CA THR A 165 11.42 -16.77 2.79
C THR A 165 11.30 -15.36 2.23
N SER A 166 11.40 -14.32 3.06
CA SER A 166 11.22 -12.93 2.63
C SER A 166 12.29 -12.00 3.19
N LEU A 167 12.83 -11.15 2.33
CA LEU A 167 13.78 -10.10 2.66
C LEU A 167 13.32 -8.78 2.05
N THR A 168 13.24 -7.73 2.86
CA THR A 168 13.05 -6.35 2.40
C THR A 168 14.18 -5.47 2.91
N LEU A 169 14.89 -4.82 1.99
CA LEU A 169 15.99 -3.92 2.25
C LEU A 169 15.68 -2.56 1.60
N ASP A 170 15.41 -1.55 2.41
CA ASP A 170 15.25 -0.16 1.99
C ASP A 170 16.38 0.67 2.62
N ILE A 171 17.56 0.50 2.06
CA ILE A 171 18.82 1.00 2.62
C ILE A 171 19.58 1.73 1.53
N GLY A 172 20.20 2.85 1.89
CA GLY A 172 20.76 3.85 0.98
C GLY A 172 21.82 3.33 0.00
N ASP A 173 23.04 3.82 0.09
CA ASP A 173 23.94 3.82 -1.07
C ASP A 173 24.91 2.65 -1.15
N ASP A 174 25.02 1.87 -0.08
CA ASP A 174 26.00 0.78 0.05
C ASP A 174 25.36 -0.50 0.60
N CYS A 175 24.28 -0.97 -0.03
CA CYS A 175 23.64 -2.23 0.34
C CYS A 175 24.34 -3.42 -0.33
N ARG A 176 25.45 -3.92 0.22
CA ARG A 176 25.90 -5.31 -0.05
C ARG A 176 25.27 -6.33 0.89
N MET A 177 24.50 -5.86 1.86
CA MET A 177 23.80 -6.68 2.85
C MET A 177 22.96 -7.81 2.24
N TYR A 178 22.37 -7.58 1.07
CA TYR A 178 21.62 -8.63 0.38
C TYR A 178 22.47 -9.87 0.09
N GLN A 179 23.79 -9.71 -0.17
CA GLN A 179 24.69 -10.83 -0.49
C GLN A 179 24.79 -11.82 0.66
N ASP A 180 24.98 -11.34 1.90
CA ASP A 180 25.01 -12.21 3.08
C ASP A 180 23.68 -12.94 3.26
N PHE A 181 22.55 -12.24 3.08
CA PHE A 181 21.24 -12.89 3.17
C PHE A 181 21.03 -13.94 2.07
N LEU A 182 21.50 -13.69 0.85
CA LEU A 182 21.45 -14.69 -0.21
C LEU A 182 22.25 -15.94 0.21
N LEU A 183 23.46 -15.78 0.74
CA LEU A 183 24.27 -16.92 1.23
C LEU A 183 23.62 -17.64 2.42
N ALA A 184 23.00 -16.91 3.35
CA ALA A 184 22.43 -17.43 4.58
C ALA A 184 21.04 -18.08 4.42
N ALA A 185 20.24 -17.60 3.46
CA ALA A 185 18.82 -17.95 3.29
C ALA A 185 18.57 -18.72 1.97
N PRO A 186 18.87 -20.03 1.91
CA PRO A 186 18.68 -20.83 0.71
C PRO A 186 17.20 -21.00 0.31
N GLY A 187 16.25 -20.71 1.19
CA GLY A 187 14.81 -20.82 0.92
C GLY A 187 14.14 -19.50 0.51
N LEU A 188 14.92 -18.45 0.22
CA LEU A 188 14.38 -17.12 -0.07
C LEU A 188 13.50 -17.14 -1.33
N GLU A 189 12.22 -16.76 -1.19
CA GLU A 189 11.23 -16.69 -2.27
C GLU A 189 10.86 -15.25 -2.63
N CYS A 190 11.02 -14.30 -1.71
CA CYS A 190 10.65 -12.89 -1.89
C CYS A 190 11.85 -12.00 -1.57
N LEU A 191 12.25 -11.17 -2.53
CA LEU A 191 13.35 -10.22 -2.39
C LEU A 191 12.89 -8.82 -2.80
N LYS A 192 12.92 -7.88 -1.86
CA LYS A 192 12.61 -6.47 -2.11
C LYS A 192 13.81 -5.62 -1.75
N VAL A 193 14.35 -4.89 -2.71
CA VAL A 193 15.51 -4.03 -2.49
C VAL A 193 15.26 -2.66 -3.09
N ARG A 194 15.33 -1.64 -2.25
CA ARG A 194 15.31 -0.23 -2.62
C ARG A 194 16.63 0.39 -2.22
N THR A 195 17.29 1.02 -3.19
CA THR A 195 18.56 1.72 -3.01
C THR A 195 18.44 3.12 -3.59
N ILE A 196 19.09 4.11 -2.97
CA ILE A 196 19.00 5.51 -3.43
C ILE A 196 20.04 5.76 -4.54
N HIS A 197 21.27 5.27 -4.41
CA HIS A 197 22.33 5.45 -5.42
C HIS A 197 22.66 4.19 -6.24
N GLY A 198 21.86 3.12 -6.14
CA GLY A 198 21.90 2.01 -7.09
C GLY A 198 23.04 1.02 -6.86
N CYS A 199 23.09 0.45 -5.65
CA CYS A 199 24.19 -0.41 -5.20
C CYS A 199 24.05 -1.91 -5.54
N LEU A 200 22.97 -2.31 -6.20
CA LEU A 200 22.80 -3.69 -6.65
C LEU A 200 23.74 -3.95 -7.82
N ASP A 201 24.91 -4.50 -7.53
CA ASP A 201 25.80 -5.03 -8.55
C ASP A 201 25.28 -6.40 -8.99
N LEU A 202 24.39 -6.40 -9.97
CA LEU A 202 23.92 -7.62 -10.63
C LEU A 202 25.04 -8.33 -11.41
N LYS A 203 26.23 -7.73 -11.52
CA LYS A 203 27.41 -8.39 -12.07
C LYS A 203 27.97 -9.48 -11.16
N ASP A 204 27.50 -9.60 -9.91
CA ASP A 204 27.73 -10.81 -9.12
C ASP A 204 26.79 -11.94 -9.58
N VAL A 205 26.95 -12.26 -10.86
CA VAL A 205 26.09 -13.08 -11.71
C VAL A 205 25.96 -14.50 -11.15
N ALA A 206 26.96 -15.00 -10.43
CA ALA A 206 26.93 -16.35 -9.87
C ALA A 206 25.91 -16.50 -8.73
N THR A 207 25.92 -15.56 -7.78
CA THR A 207 25.02 -15.56 -6.63
C THR A 207 23.59 -15.29 -7.10
N VAL A 208 23.37 -14.23 -7.88
CA VAL A 208 22.03 -13.87 -8.36
C VAL A 208 21.41 -14.97 -9.24
N ARG A 209 22.19 -15.65 -10.10
CA ARG A 209 21.70 -16.78 -10.91
C ARG A 209 21.19 -17.95 -10.07
N PHE A 210 21.87 -18.27 -8.97
CA PHE A 210 21.47 -19.39 -8.13
C PHE A 210 20.11 -19.12 -7.47
N PHE A 211 19.92 -17.88 -6.97
CA PHE A 211 18.70 -17.51 -6.27
C PHE A 211 17.55 -17.11 -7.19
N SER A 212 17.82 -16.65 -8.41
CA SER A 212 16.77 -16.17 -9.31
C SER A 212 15.71 -17.23 -9.64
N GLN A 213 16.11 -18.51 -9.69
CA GLN A 213 15.20 -19.62 -9.99
C GLN A 213 14.19 -19.90 -8.88
N GLN A 214 14.52 -19.62 -7.62
CA GLN A 214 13.62 -19.87 -6.49
C GLN A 214 12.73 -18.67 -6.14
N LEU A 215 13.09 -17.48 -6.61
CA LEU A 215 12.33 -16.26 -6.34
C LEU A 215 10.98 -16.27 -7.05
N LYS A 216 9.93 -15.98 -6.29
CA LYS A 216 8.54 -15.81 -6.75
C LYS A 216 8.13 -14.34 -6.80
N GLU A 217 8.71 -13.52 -5.93
CA GLU A 217 8.47 -12.07 -5.87
C GLU A 217 9.80 -11.31 -5.81
N VAL A 218 9.93 -10.33 -6.69
CA VAL A 218 11.10 -9.45 -6.77
C VAL A 218 10.64 -8.02 -6.88
N SER A 219 11.15 -7.15 -6.01
CA SER A 219 10.98 -5.69 -6.12
C SER A 219 12.35 -5.04 -6.12
N PHE A 220 12.65 -4.28 -7.17
CA PHE A 220 13.89 -3.53 -7.29
C PHE A 220 13.59 -2.06 -7.60
N SER A 221 14.11 -1.16 -6.77
CA SER A 221 14.06 0.28 -6.99
C SER A 221 15.46 0.86 -6.95
N THR A 222 15.85 1.52 -8.05
CA THR A 222 17.17 2.14 -8.19
C THR A 222 17.11 3.42 -9.02
N ASN A 223 17.99 4.37 -8.70
CA ASN A 223 18.24 5.54 -9.54
C ASN A 223 19.38 5.32 -10.55
N ARG A 224 19.93 4.11 -10.65
CA ARG A 224 20.99 3.78 -11.61
C ARG A 224 20.41 3.24 -12.93
N SER A 225 21.01 3.64 -14.04
CA SER A 225 20.79 2.97 -15.33
C SER A 225 21.65 1.71 -15.40
N TYR A 226 21.04 0.54 -15.60
CA TYR A 226 21.78 -0.69 -15.89
C TYR A 226 22.09 -0.82 -17.38
N ASN A 227 23.02 -1.71 -17.71
CA ASN A 227 23.29 -2.12 -19.08
C ASN A 227 22.62 -3.47 -19.38
N GLN A 228 22.30 -3.71 -20.65
CA GLN A 228 21.60 -4.93 -21.11
C GLN A 228 22.28 -6.25 -20.65
N SER A 229 23.61 -6.25 -20.53
CA SER A 229 24.41 -7.41 -20.13
C SER A 229 24.24 -7.84 -18.68
N GLU A 230 23.73 -6.97 -17.81
CA GLU A 230 23.61 -7.25 -16.36
C GLU A 230 22.38 -8.10 -16.03
N PHE A 231 21.39 -8.16 -16.93
CA PHE A 231 20.14 -8.92 -16.75
C PHE A 231 19.94 -10.07 -17.74
N SER A 232 20.75 -10.17 -18.81
CA SER A 232 20.59 -11.22 -19.83
C SER A 232 20.74 -12.64 -19.26
N ASP A 233 21.44 -12.73 -18.13
CA ASP A 233 22.01 -13.94 -17.59
C ASP A 233 21.27 -14.47 -16.36
N VAL A 234 20.25 -13.75 -15.87
CA VAL A 234 19.47 -14.07 -14.67
C VAL A 234 18.25 -14.89 -15.04
N ASP A 235 17.99 -16.02 -14.35
CA ASP A 235 16.86 -16.93 -14.60
C ASP A 235 15.69 -16.71 -13.64
N PHE A 236 14.69 -15.93 -14.06
CA PHE A 236 13.47 -15.64 -13.29
C PHE A 236 12.26 -16.47 -13.73
N SER A 237 12.47 -17.73 -14.13
CA SER A 237 11.43 -18.60 -14.70
C SER A 237 10.23 -18.86 -13.76
N ASN A 238 10.43 -18.84 -12.44
CA ASN A 238 9.37 -19.05 -11.45
C ASN A 238 8.75 -17.75 -10.91
N LEU A 239 9.18 -16.59 -11.41
CA LEU A 239 8.74 -15.31 -10.91
C LEU A 239 7.26 -15.07 -11.26
N THR A 240 6.48 -14.77 -10.22
CA THR A 240 5.04 -14.48 -10.32
C THR A 240 4.73 -13.00 -10.13
N LYS A 241 5.58 -12.28 -9.40
CA LYS A 241 5.46 -10.85 -9.15
C LYS A 241 6.79 -10.14 -9.37
N LEU A 242 6.76 -9.09 -10.17
CA LEU A 242 7.92 -8.25 -10.47
C LEU A 242 7.56 -6.78 -10.29
N GLU A 243 8.31 -6.08 -9.48
CA GLU A 243 8.28 -4.63 -9.35
C GLU A 243 9.66 -4.07 -9.72
N LEU A 244 9.70 -3.18 -10.70
CA LEU A 244 10.92 -2.55 -11.19
C LEU A 244 10.73 -1.06 -11.30
N LYS A 245 11.54 -0.30 -10.55
CA LYS A 245 11.68 1.15 -10.70
C LYS A 245 13.08 1.46 -11.21
N LEU A 246 13.17 1.90 -12.47
CA LEU A 246 14.39 2.16 -13.21
C LEU A 246 14.34 3.57 -13.80
N LEU A 247 15.41 4.36 -13.65
CA LEU A 247 15.53 5.64 -14.37
C LEU A 247 15.88 5.46 -15.87
N GLY A 248 16.35 4.28 -16.27
CA GLY A 248 16.81 3.96 -17.62
C GLY A 248 15.81 3.20 -18.51
N PRO A 249 16.24 2.77 -19.72
CA PRO A 249 15.44 1.93 -20.60
C PRO A 249 15.25 0.52 -20.02
N VAL A 250 14.11 -0.07 -20.31
CA VAL A 250 13.81 -1.47 -19.98
C VAL A 250 14.25 -2.37 -21.14
N TRP A 251 14.99 -3.44 -20.86
CA TRP A 251 15.42 -4.38 -21.91
C TRP A 251 14.30 -5.36 -22.26
N PRO A 252 13.80 -5.39 -23.50
CA PRO A 252 12.73 -6.30 -23.91
C PRO A 252 13.04 -7.79 -23.68
N GLN A 253 14.33 -8.18 -23.71
CA GLN A 253 14.77 -9.56 -23.49
C GLN A 253 14.49 -10.09 -22.07
N LEU A 254 14.38 -9.21 -21.07
CA LEU A 254 14.06 -9.59 -19.69
C LEU A 254 12.78 -10.43 -19.61
N PHE A 255 11.76 -10.03 -20.36
CA PHE A 255 10.44 -10.68 -20.32
C PHE A 255 10.44 -12.09 -20.91
N LYS A 256 11.43 -12.45 -21.74
CA LYS A 256 11.51 -13.77 -22.39
C LYS A 256 11.47 -14.93 -21.41
N GLN A 257 11.96 -14.71 -20.19
CA GLN A 257 12.06 -15.71 -19.14
C GLN A 257 10.88 -15.66 -18.15
N LEU A 258 10.17 -14.53 -18.09
CA LEU A 258 9.10 -14.23 -17.14
C LEU A 258 7.75 -14.82 -17.57
N LYS A 259 7.71 -16.14 -17.76
CA LYS A 259 6.54 -16.85 -18.32
C LYS A 259 5.42 -17.11 -17.31
N GLN A 260 5.73 -17.08 -16.01
CA GLN A 260 4.74 -17.28 -14.94
C GLN A 260 4.30 -15.96 -14.28
N LEU A 261 4.69 -14.82 -14.85
CA LEU A 261 4.42 -13.51 -14.29
C LEU A 261 2.92 -13.22 -14.30
N ARG A 262 2.38 -12.89 -13.11
CA ARG A 262 0.99 -12.53 -12.86
C ARG A 262 0.85 -11.06 -12.49
N GLU A 263 1.83 -10.50 -11.80
CA GLU A 263 1.85 -9.09 -11.40
C GLU A 263 3.15 -8.43 -11.88
N LEU A 264 2.99 -7.33 -12.61
CA LEU A 264 4.09 -6.51 -13.09
C LEU A 264 3.83 -5.05 -12.73
N ASN A 265 4.70 -4.47 -11.89
CA ASN A 265 4.79 -3.04 -11.67
C ASN A 265 6.08 -2.52 -12.29
N LEU A 266 5.97 -1.68 -13.32
CA LEU A 266 7.11 -1.17 -14.06
C LEU A 266 7.09 0.35 -14.08
N GLU A 267 7.96 0.97 -13.31
CA GLU A 267 8.26 2.40 -13.34
C GLU A 267 9.56 2.64 -14.10
N ALA A 268 9.48 2.97 -15.40
CA ALA A 268 10.67 3.10 -16.25
C ALA A 268 10.38 3.85 -17.57
N CYS A 269 11.38 3.97 -18.45
CA CYS A 269 11.16 4.43 -19.82
C CYS A 269 10.43 3.35 -20.65
N ILE A 270 9.12 3.53 -20.85
CA ILE A 270 8.25 2.58 -21.56
C ILE A 270 8.14 2.99 -23.04
N ASN A 271 8.32 2.02 -23.96
CA ASN A 271 8.17 2.21 -25.40
C ASN A 271 7.47 1.00 -26.06
N ASP A 272 7.26 1.07 -27.37
CA ASP A 272 6.60 0.00 -28.13
C ASP A 272 7.33 -1.34 -28.09
N GLU A 273 8.66 -1.37 -27.95
CA GLU A 273 9.44 -2.61 -27.84
C GLU A 273 9.19 -3.31 -26.49
N VAL A 274 9.13 -2.52 -25.41
CA VAL A 274 8.81 -3.01 -24.07
C VAL A 274 7.39 -3.59 -24.04
N ILE A 275 6.40 -2.85 -24.56
CA ILE A 275 5.01 -3.34 -24.67
C ILE A 275 4.96 -4.62 -25.51
N THR A 276 5.69 -4.67 -26.64
CA THR A 276 5.79 -5.88 -27.49
C THR A 276 6.30 -7.08 -26.70
N ALA A 277 7.38 -6.91 -25.93
CA ALA A 277 7.97 -8.00 -25.19
C ALA A 277 7.08 -8.51 -24.07
N ILE A 278 6.49 -7.61 -23.26
CA ILE A 278 5.54 -7.99 -22.21
C ILE A 278 4.41 -8.84 -22.81
N CYS A 279 3.78 -8.34 -23.88
CA CYS A 279 2.64 -9.00 -24.52
C CYS A 279 3.02 -10.27 -25.31
N SER A 280 4.31 -10.52 -25.57
CA SER A 280 4.76 -11.71 -26.30
C SER A 280 5.22 -12.83 -25.39
N PHE A 281 5.76 -12.51 -24.21
CA PHE A 281 6.39 -13.50 -23.33
C PHE A 281 5.68 -13.69 -21.99
N SER A 282 4.98 -12.67 -21.49
CA SER A 282 4.35 -12.67 -20.16
C SER A 282 2.82 -12.56 -20.27
N THR A 283 2.19 -13.49 -21.00
CA THR A 283 0.75 -13.43 -21.31
C THR A 283 -0.18 -13.77 -20.15
N LYS A 284 0.35 -14.33 -19.06
CA LYS A 284 -0.41 -14.69 -17.84
C LYS A 284 -0.59 -13.53 -16.85
N ILE A 285 -0.21 -12.31 -17.23
CA ILE A 285 -0.32 -11.14 -16.36
C ILE A 285 -1.80 -10.86 -16.06
N GLN A 286 -2.11 -10.75 -14.78
CA GLN A 286 -3.41 -10.38 -14.22
C GLN A 286 -3.40 -8.92 -13.75
N ASN A 287 -2.26 -8.44 -13.23
CA ASN A 287 -2.10 -7.07 -12.73
C ASN A 287 -0.92 -6.39 -13.44
N LEU A 288 -1.20 -5.35 -14.21
CA LEU A 288 -0.20 -4.60 -14.95
C LEU A 288 -0.22 -3.12 -14.54
N THR A 289 0.89 -2.65 -14.00
CA THR A 289 1.14 -1.23 -13.73
C THR A 289 2.32 -0.76 -14.58
N LEU A 290 2.09 0.29 -15.37
CA LEU A 290 3.03 0.90 -16.29
C LEU A 290 3.17 2.39 -15.94
N VAL A 291 4.21 2.76 -15.21
CA VAL A 291 4.52 4.15 -14.87
C VAL A 291 5.69 4.61 -15.74
N CYS A 292 5.40 5.39 -16.78
CA CYS A 292 6.41 5.90 -17.68
C CYS A 292 7.11 7.12 -17.06
N THR A 293 8.43 7.01 -16.81
CA THR A 293 9.25 8.11 -16.27
C THR A 293 9.62 9.16 -17.32
N GLY A 294 9.39 8.87 -18.60
CA GLY A 294 9.54 9.79 -19.73
C GLY A 294 8.22 10.12 -20.42
N MET A 295 8.23 11.14 -21.29
CA MET A 295 7.11 11.39 -22.20
C MET A 295 7.16 10.36 -23.33
N ALA A 296 6.34 9.31 -23.27
CA ALA A 296 6.25 8.27 -24.29
C ALA A 296 4.97 8.31 -25.15
N GLU A 297 5.16 8.09 -26.46
CA GLU A 297 4.09 7.71 -27.40
C GLU A 297 4.20 6.20 -27.68
N CYS A 298 3.08 5.49 -27.68
CA CYS A 298 3.02 4.06 -27.95
C CYS A 298 2.01 3.77 -29.06
N THR A 299 2.50 3.26 -30.20
CA THR A 299 1.69 2.95 -31.38
C THR A 299 1.20 1.50 -31.40
N LYS A 300 1.88 0.60 -30.67
CA LYS A 300 1.55 -0.83 -30.63
C LYS A 300 0.69 -1.22 -29.42
N PHE A 301 0.00 -0.25 -28.83
CA PHE A 301 -0.78 -0.43 -27.62
C PHE A 301 -1.88 -1.52 -27.74
N SER A 302 -2.38 -1.77 -28.95
CA SER A 302 -3.34 -2.85 -29.26
C SER A 302 -2.85 -4.27 -28.91
N MET A 303 -1.54 -4.49 -28.78
CA MET A 303 -0.98 -5.79 -28.38
C MET A 303 -1.33 -6.18 -26.94
N LEU A 304 -1.71 -5.22 -26.08
CA LEU A 304 -2.15 -5.54 -24.71
C LEU A 304 -3.34 -6.50 -24.69
N SER A 305 -4.12 -6.58 -25.78
CA SER A 305 -5.19 -7.58 -25.95
C SER A 305 -4.72 -9.03 -25.84
N ARG A 306 -3.42 -9.31 -25.95
CA ARG A 306 -2.85 -10.64 -25.72
C ARG A 306 -2.85 -11.04 -24.24
N LEU A 307 -3.03 -10.10 -23.33
CA LEU A 307 -3.15 -10.34 -21.89
C LEU A 307 -4.61 -10.67 -21.55
N GLU A 308 -5.06 -11.86 -21.96
CA GLU A 308 -6.47 -12.28 -21.84
C GLU A 308 -6.93 -12.42 -20.38
N ASP A 309 -5.98 -12.66 -19.47
CA ASP A 309 -6.21 -12.82 -18.04
C ASP A 309 -6.09 -11.50 -17.24
N LEU A 310 -5.94 -10.35 -17.92
CA LEU A 310 -5.74 -9.07 -17.27
C LEU A 310 -6.99 -8.61 -16.51
N GLU A 311 -6.83 -8.39 -15.20
CA GLU A 311 -7.87 -7.95 -14.26
C GLU A 311 -7.67 -6.50 -13.83
N THR A 312 -6.43 -6.04 -13.71
CA THR A 312 -6.08 -4.67 -13.32
C THR A 312 -5.06 -4.06 -14.28
N LEU A 313 -5.36 -2.86 -14.75
CA LEU A 313 -4.46 -2.07 -15.58
C LEU A 313 -4.30 -0.65 -15.03
N HIS A 314 -3.09 -0.26 -14.70
CA HIS A 314 -2.73 1.09 -14.29
C HIS A 314 -1.68 1.64 -15.26
N ILE A 315 -1.96 2.78 -15.88
CA ILE A 315 -1.06 3.44 -16.82
C ILE A 315 -0.86 4.87 -16.40
N ARG A 316 0.42 5.22 -16.21
CA ARG A 316 0.88 6.56 -15.89
C ARG A 316 1.99 7.05 -16.81
N GLY A 317 1.98 8.33 -17.15
CA GLY A 317 3.05 9.00 -17.90
C GLY A 317 3.10 8.73 -19.42
N ILE A 318 2.32 7.78 -19.95
CA ILE A 318 2.19 7.59 -21.41
C ILE A 318 1.22 8.64 -21.96
N TYR A 319 1.70 9.59 -22.74
CA TYR A 319 0.89 10.76 -23.12
C TYR A 319 0.13 10.59 -24.45
N LYS A 320 0.48 9.60 -25.27
CA LYS A 320 -0.17 9.34 -26.56
C LYS A 320 -0.22 7.85 -26.88
N TYR A 321 -1.44 7.31 -26.97
CA TYR A 321 -1.74 5.94 -27.37
C TYR A 321 -3.22 5.85 -27.75
N SER A 322 -3.62 4.73 -28.35
CA SER A 322 -4.99 4.48 -28.84
C SER A 322 -5.53 3.16 -28.31
N TRP A 323 -6.80 3.17 -27.93
CA TRP A 323 -7.57 1.98 -27.54
C TRP A 323 -8.17 1.22 -28.74
N LYS A 324 -7.88 1.64 -29.97
CA LYS A 324 -8.40 1.00 -31.15
C LYS A 324 -7.88 -0.45 -31.24
N HIS A 325 -8.80 -1.40 -31.39
CA HIS A 325 -8.50 -2.84 -31.42
C HIS A 325 -7.88 -3.37 -30.11
N VAL A 326 -8.12 -2.68 -28.98
CA VAL A 326 -7.81 -3.22 -27.64
C VAL A 326 -9.05 -3.91 -27.10
N THR A 327 -8.91 -5.16 -26.64
CA THR A 327 -10.01 -5.94 -26.07
C THR A 327 -9.61 -6.58 -24.74
N PHE A 328 -10.45 -6.46 -23.71
CA PHE A 328 -10.29 -7.19 -22.45
C PHE A 328 -11.62 -7.77 -21.98
N THR A 329 -11.62 -9.02 -21.55
CA THR A 329 -12.82 -9.72 -21.09
C THR A 329 -12.91 -9.82 -19.56
N LYS A 330 -11.76 -9.83 -18.88
CA LYS A 330 -11.65 -9.97 -17.42
C LYS A 330 -11.26 -8.70 -16.68
N LEU A 331 -11.04 -7.59 -17.39
CA LEU A 331 -10.60 -6.34 -16.76
C LEU A 331 -11.67 -5.81 -15.81
N ARG A 332 -11.30 -5.67 -14.53
CA ARG A 332 -12.15 -5.19 -13.43
C ARG A 332 -11.75 -3.80 -12.96
N SER A 333 -10.47 -3.46 -13.03
CA SER A 333 -9.95 -2.17 -12.57
C SER A 333 -9.08 -1.50 -13.63
N LEU A 334 -9.35 -0.22 -13.89
CA LEU A 334 -8.64 0.59 -14.87
C LEU A 334 -8.30 1.96 -14.28
N HIS A 335 -6.99 2.26 -14.19
CA HIS A 335 -6.46 3.54 -13.73
C HIS A 335 -5.67 4.23 -14.85
N LEU A 336 -6.02 5.47 -15.17
CA LEU A 336 -5.44 6.24 -16.28
C LEU A 336 -5.25 7.71 -15.92
N ASP A 337 -4.04 8.26 -16.03
CA ASP A 337 -3.79 9.72 -15.99
C ASP A 337 -3.85 10.41 -17.36
N ASN A 338 -4.11 9.65 -18.42
CA ASN A 338 -4.53 10.16 -19.72
C ASN A 338 -5.46 9.12 -20.35
N VAL A 339 -6.61 9.53 -20.91
CA VAL A 339 -7.54 8.53 -21.46
C VAL A 339 -7.15 8.01 -22.85
N GLY A 340 -6.23 8.66 -23.58
CA GLY A 340 -5.85 8.26 -24.94
C GLY A 340 -6.98 8.44 -25.98
N THR A 341 -6.75 8.00 -27.23
CA THR A 341 -7.80 8.05 -28.28
C THR A 341 -8.67 6.80 -28.28
N ASP A 342 -9.90 6.93 -28.80
CA ASP A 342 -10.88 5.82 -28.92
C ASP A 342 -11.40 5.26 -27.58
N PHE A 343 -11.02 5.84 -26.45
CA PHE A 343 -11.35 5.39 -25.10
C PHE A 343 -12.85 5.11 -24.89
N THR A 344 -13.71 6.02 -25.34
CA THR A 344 -15.16 5.90 -25.13
C THR A 344 -15.76 4.72 -25.88
N ASN A 345 -15.17 4.32 -27.02
CA ASN A 345 -15.63 3.14 -27.75
C ASN A 345 -15.15 1.87 -27.05
N PHE A 346 -13.89 1.85 -26.62
CA PHE A 346 -13.31 0.77 -25.85
C PHE A 346 -14.08 0.46 -24.56
N LEU A 347 -14.53 1.49 -23.81
CA LEU A 347 -15.34 1.29 -22.61
C LEU A 347 -16.59 0.42 -22.84
N LYS A 348 -17.21 0.50 -24.01
CA LYS A 348 -18.41 -0.31 -24.34
C LYS A 348 -18.12 -1.81 -24.37
N GLU A 349 -16.87 -2.19 -24.61
CA GLU A 349 -16.44 -3.58 -24.72
C GLU A 349 -16.13 -4.18 -23.33
N LEU A 350 -15.98 -3.34 -22.29
CA LEU A 350 -15.59 -3.74 -20.95
C LEU A 350 -16.76 -4.15 -20.05
N SER A 351 -17.32 -5.33 -20.30
CA SER A 351 -18.44 -5.88 -19.51
C SER A 351 -18.11 -6.24 -18.05
N SER A 352 -16.83 -6.44 -17.74
CA SER A 352 -16.36 -6.84 -16.40
C SER A 352 -15.84 -5.68 -15.55
N LEU A 353 -15.80 -4.45 -16.09
CA LEU A 353 -15.21 -3.30 -15.39
C LEU A 353 -16.04 -2.92 -14.17
N ARG A 354 -15.39 -2.73 -13.03
CA ARG A 354 -15.98 -2.36 -11.73
C ARG A 354 -15.37 -1.10 -11.14
N SER A 355 -14.07 -0.88 -11.33
CA SER A 355 -13.37 0.33 -10.87
C SER A 355 -12.79 1.08 -12.05
N LEU A 356 -13.10 2.37 -12.15
CA LEU A 356 -12.55 3.28 -13.15
C LEU A 356 -12.00 4.53 -12.46
N GLU A 357 -10.70 4.76 -12.63
CA GLU A 357 -9.99 5.91 -12.08
C GLU A 357 -9.37 6.71 -13.23
N ILE A 358 -9.74 7.99 -13.35
CA ILE A 358 -9.25 8.88 -14.41
C ILE A 358 -8.63 10.13 -13.78
N HIS A 359 -7.34 10.32 -14.02
CA HIS A 359 -6.54 11.44 -13.54
C HIS A 359 -6.14 12.38 -14.69
N ASP A 360 -6.91 12.35 -15.78
CA ASP A 360 -6.63 13.10 -17.01
C ASP A 360 -7.04 14.58 -16.90
N THR A 361 -6.04 15.47 -16.82
CA THR A 361 -6.23 16.93 -16.79
C THR A 361 -6.82 17.52 -18.08
N LYS A 362 -6.86 16.76 -19.19
CA LYS A 362 -7.31 17.20 -20.51
C LYS A 362 -8.73 16.75 -20.85
N ILE A 363 -9.30 15.80 -20.11
CA ILE A 363 -10.66 15.30 -20.35
C ILE A 363 -11.69 16.43 -20.25
N ARG A 364 -12.65 16.46 -21.17
CA ARG A 364 -13.70 17.48 -21.24
C ARG A 364 -15.09 16.90 -21.01
N ASN A 365 -16.06 17.77 -20.71
CA ASN A 365 -17.45 17.42 -20.44
C ASN A 365 -18.05 16.48 -21.50
N GLU A 366 -17.84 16.75 -22.80
CA GLU A 366 -18.42 15.93 -23.87
C GLU A 366 -17.88 14.49 -23.88
N GLN A 367 -16.62 14.31 -23.49
CA GLN A 367 -16.00 13.00 -23.39
C GLN A 367 -16.49 12.28 -22.12
N MET A 368 -16.56 12.98 -20.98
CA MET A 368 -17.04 12.40 -19.73
C MET A 368 -18.53 11.98 -19.78
N ILE A 369 -19.35 12.73 -20.52
CA ILE A 369 -20.74 12.35 -20.83
C ILE A 369 -20.78 10.99 -21.56
N LYS A 370 -19.86 10.75 -22.50
CA LYS A 370 -19.76 9.45 -23.18
C LYS A 370 -19.20 8.35 -22.27
N VAL A 371 -18.28 8.69 -21.35
CA VAL A 371 -17.75 7.74 -20.35
C VAL A 371 -18.89 7.23 -19.46
N THR A 372 -19.68 8.14 -18.89
CA THR A 372 -20.83 7.77 -18.03
C THR A 372 -21.88 6.94 -18.75
N LEU A 373 -22.13 7.20 -20.04
CA LEU A 373 -23.05 6.40 -20.86
C LEU A 373 -22.52 4.99 -21.21
N ASN A 374 -21.20 4.82 -21.34
CA ASN A 374 -20.60 3.59 -21.86
C ASN A 374 -20.00 2.68 -20.77
N ALA A 375 -20.10 3.04 -19.49
CA ALA A 375 -19.53 2.28 -18.38
C ALA A 375 -20.56 1.94 -17.28
N PRO A 376 -21.73 1.33 -17.61
CA PRO A 376 -22.83 1.15 -16.66
C PRO A 376 -22.54 0.12 -15.54
N THR A 377 -21.51 -0.73 -15.71
CA THR A 377 -21.11 -1.77 -14.75
C THR A 377 -20.19 -1.26 -13.65
N VAL A 378 -19.70 -0.02 -13.76
CA VAL A 378 -18.75 0.56 -12.82
C VAL A 378 -19.41 0.79 -11.47
N GLU A 379 -18.80 0.22 -10.42
CA GLU A 379 -19.18 0.31 -9.02
C GLU A 379 -18.41 1.40 -8.29
N ARG A 380 -17.18 1.72 -8.72
CA ARG A 380 -16.33 2.81 -8.22
C ARG A 380 -15.87 3.70 -9.37
N LEU A 381 -16.16 4.99 -9.28
CA LEU A 381 -15.66 6.02 -10.20
C LEU A 381 -14.83 7.04 -9.43
N GLU A 382 -13.56 7.19 -9.80
CA GLU A 382 -12.68 8.25 -9.31
C GLU A 382 -12.25 9.19 -10.44
N LEU A 383 -12.35 10.49 -10.19
CA LEU A 383 -11.84 11.54 -11.06
C LEU A 383 -10.92 12.46 -10.26
N ALA A 384 -9.64 12.54 -10.63
CA ALA A 384 -8.68 13.40 -9.95
C ALA A 384 -8.05 14.42 -10.91
N PHE A 385 -7.98 15.67 -10.46
CA PHE A 385 -7.38 16.80 -11.19
C PHE A 385 -7.91 17.01 -12.62
N CYS A 386 -9.11 16.50 -12.93
CA CYS A 386 -9.83 16.74 -14.19
C CYS A 386 -10.40 18.17 -14.23
N SER A 387 -9.52 19.18 -14.24
CA SER A 387 -9.84 20.60 -14.06
C SER A 387 -10.74 21.21 -15.13
N LYS A 388 -10.91 20.55 -16.28
CA LYS A 388 -11.79 20.98 -17.37
C LYS A 388 -13.20 20.41 -17.28
N LEU A 389 -13.48 19.59 -16.27
CA LEU A 389 -14.82 19.08 -16.00
C LEU A 389 -15.60 20.03 -15.10
N SER A 390 -16.89 20.14 -15.36
CA SER A 390 -17.86 20.83 -14.49
C SER A 390 -19.09 19.96 -14.27
N ASP A 391 -20.09 20.45 -13.52
CA ASP A 391 -21.35 19.73 -13.25
C ASP A 391 -22.04 19.19 -14.53
N LYS A 392 -21.80 19.83 -15.69
CA LYS A 392 -22.31 19.37 -16.99
C LYS A 392 -21.74 18.02 -17.43
N ALA A 393 -20.52 17.67 -17.02
CA ALA A 393 -19.88 16.37 -17.31
C ALA A 393 -20.69 15.19 -16.79
N PHE A 394 -21.41 15.40 -15.67
CA PHE A 394 -22.08 14.37 -14.89
C PHE A 394 -23.55 14.19 -15.28
N LYS A 395 -23.95 14.65 -16.47
CA LYS A 395 -25.34 14.58 -16.95
C LYS A 395 -25.99 13.19 -16.79
N HIS A 396 -25.22 12.13 -17.02
CA HIS A 396 -25.67 10.73 -16.97
C HIS A 396 -25.10 9.96 -15.78
N LEU A 397 -24.61 10.65 -14.75
CA LEU A 397 -24.07 9.99 -13.56
C LEU A 397 -25.15 9.14 -12.85
N SER A 398 -26.38 9.65 -12.75
CA SER A 398 -27.53 8.91 -12.21
C SER A 398 -27.86 7.61 -12.95
N ASP A 399 -27.45 7.49 -14.23
CA ASP A 399 -27.72 6.33 -15.06
C ASP A 399 -26.74 5.17 -14.77
N MET A 400 -25.67 5.43 -14.01
CA MET A 400 -24.71 4.41 -13.55
C MET A 400 -25.30 3.64 -12.37
N VAL A 401 -26.23 2.73 -12.65
CA VAL A 401 -27.03 2.00 -11.64
C VAL A 401 -26.20 1.10 -10.71
N ALA A 402 -25.01 0.68 -11.14
CA ALA A 402 -24.08 -0.11 -10.34
C ALA A 402 -23.21 0.75 -9.41
N LEU A 403 -23.17 2.07 -9.59
CA LEU A 403 -22.24 2.96 -8.89
C LEU A 403 -22.57 3.03 -7.40
N THR A 404 -21.59 2.61 -6.59
CA THR A 404 -21.63 2.60 -5.13
C THR A 404 -20.68 3.62 -4.51
N GLU A 405 -19.62 3.99 -5.22
CA GLU A 405 -18.58 4.87 -4.74
C GLU A 405 -18.21 5.92 -5.80
N LEU A 406 -18.34 7.19 -5.42
CA LEU A 406 -17.92 8.33 -6.23
C LEU A 406 -16.84 9.13 -5.50
N ARG A 407 -15.69 9.32 -6.17
CA ARG A 407 -14.58 10.12 -5.66
C ARG A 407 -14.27 11.23 -6.64
N LEU A 408 -14.40 12.47 -6.18
CA LEU A 408 -14.06 13.65 -6.98
C LEU A 408 -12.95 14.41 -6.27
N TRP A 409 -11.85 14.63 -6.98
CA TRP A 409 -10.73 15.39 -6.47
C TRP A 409 -10.34 16.51 -7.40
N GLY A 410 -10.47 17.76 -6.95
CA GLY A 410 -9.99 18.93 -7.67
C GLY A 410 -10.74 19.14 -8.98
N VAL A 411 -11.90 18.48 -9.10
CA VAL A 411 -12.86 18.65 -10.19
C VAL A 411 -13.69 19.89 -9.88
N GLN A 412 -13.95 20.72 -10.88
CA GLN A 412 -14.70 21.97 -10.72
C GLN A 412 -16.21 21.73 -10.64
N VAL A 413 -16.65 20.99 -9.62
CA VAL A 413 -18.06 20.80 -9.29
C VAL A 413 -18.57 21.91 -8.38
N SER A 414 -19.82 22.32 -8.60
CA SER A 414 -20.49 23.34 -7.79
C SER A 414 -21.70 22.77 -7.06
N LYS A 415 -22.51 23.61 -6.42
CA LYS A 415 -23.78 23.16 -5.83
C LYS A 415 -24.72 22.44 -6.78
N THR A 416 -24.67 22.74 -8.09
CA THR A 416 -25.57 22.12 -9.09
C THR A 416 -25.22 20.66 -9.42
N ILE A 417 -24.14 20.13 -8.84
CA ILE A 417 -23.84 18.70 -8.88
C ILE A 417 -24.95 17.86 -8.22
N ASP A 418 -25.70 18.47 -7.29
CA ASP A 418 -26.84 17.84 -6.63
C ASP A 418 -27.88 17.35 -7.63
N GLU A 419 -28.11 18.05 -8.74
CA GLU A 419 -29.01 17.66 -9.82
C GLU A 419 -28.55 16.38 -10.56
N ARG A 420 -27.28 15.98 -10.41
CA ARG A 420 -26.65 14.89 -11.14
C ARG A 420 -26.42 13.65 -10.28
N ILE A 421 -26.25 13.86 -8.97
CA ILE A 421 -26.09 12.79 -7.99
C ILE A 421 -27.48 12.19 -7.70
N GLY A 422 -27.58 10.86 -7.84
CA GLY A 422 -28.83 10.14 -7.61
C GLY A 422 -28.75 8.65 -7.94
N CYS A 423 -27.55 8.07 -7.92
CA CYS A 423 -27.37 6.64 -8.20
C CYS A 423 -28.03 5.82 -7.07
N PRO A 424 -28.90 4.84 -7.38
CA PRO A 424 -29.71 4.15 -6.36
C PRO A 424 -28.89 3.30 -5.39
N ARG A 425 -27.68 2.89 -5.78
CA ARG A 425 -26.77 2.08 -4.97
C ARG A 425 -25.63 2.86 -4.35
N MET A 426 -25.64 4.20 -4.44
CA MET A 426 -24.58 5.00 -3.85
C MET A 426 -24.50 4.73 -2.35
N ARG A 427 -23.30 4.39 -1.88
CA ARG A 427 -22.97 4.16 -0.46
C ARG A 427 -21.88 5.09 0.02
N LYS A 428 -21.02 5.56 -0.88
CA LYS A 428 -19.86 6.35 -0.52
C LYS A 428 -19.61 7.50 -1.46
N ILE A 429 -19.41 8.68 -0.90
CA ILE A 429 -18.98 9.87 -1.65
C ILE A 429 -17.75 10.46 -0.99
N ILE A 430 -16.75 10.80 -1.79
CA ILE A 430 -15.57 11.55 -1.36
C ILE A 430 -15.46 12.80 -2.22
N PHE A 431 -15.46 13.96 -1.56
CA PHE A 431 -15.07 15.23 -2.16
C PHE A 431 -13.72 15.65 -1.60
N TYR A 432 -12.79 15.98 -2.50
CA TYR A 432 -11.46 16.47 -2.15
C TYR A 432 -11.17 17.74 -2.96
N LEU A 433 -10.90 18.86 -2.29
CA LEU A 433 -10.66 20.16 -2.94
C LEU A 433 -11.75 20.55 -3.95
N ASN A 434 -13.01 20.39 -3.55
CA ASN A 434 -14.16 20.81 -4.36
C ASN A 434 -14.78 22.08 -3.77
N ASP A 435 -14.04 23.19 -3.82
CA ASP A 435 -14.36 24.42 -3.08
C ASP A 435 -15.65 25.15 -3.48
N ASN A 436 -16.35 24.70 -4.52
CA ASN A 436 -17.59 25.32 -4.98
C ASN A 436 -18.85 24.56 -4.54
N ILE A 437 -18.72 23.49 -3.74
CA ILE A 437 -19.87 22.85 -3.08
C ILE A 437 -20.23 23.61 -1.79
N GLU A 438 -21.51 23.66 -1.45
CA GLU A 438 -22.06 24.45 -0.33
C GLU A 438 -22.97 23.56 0.54
N ASP A 439 -23.45 24.07 1.68
CA ASP A 439 -24.38 23.35 2.57
C ASP A 439 -25.67 22.87 1.86
N CYS A 440 -26.12 23.59 0.83
CA CYS A 440 -27.26 23.15 0.02
C CYS A 440 -26.99 21.83 -0.73
N THR A 441 -25.74 21.59 -1.15
CA THR A 441 -25.31 20.32 -1.74
C THR A 441 -25.46 19.17 -0.75
N LEU A 442 -25.05 19.37 0.51
CA LEU A 442 -25.19 18.36 1.57
C LEU A 442 -26.65 18.01 1.84
N ASN A 443 -27.52 19.02 1.90
CA ASN A 443 -28.95 18.82 2.08
C ASN A 443 -29.57 17.99 0.95
N ALA A 444 -29.14 18.24 -0.29
CA ALA A 444 -29.61 17.49 -1.45
C ALA A 444 -29.06 16.05 -1.48
N ILE A 445 -27.80 15.84 -1.08
CA ILE A 445 -27.22 14.49 -0.91
C ILE A 445 -28.05 13.70 0.11
N ALA A 446 -28.33 14.27 1.29
CA ALA A 446 -29.17 13.59 2.29
C ALA A 446 -30.58 13.27 1.79
N ALA A 447 -31.17 14.14 0.97
CA ALA A 447 -32.51 13.91 0.42
C ALA A 447 -32.53 12.81 -0.66
N LYS A 448 -31.48 12.74 -1.49
CA LYS A 448 -31.43 11.81 -2.64
C LYS A 448 -30.80 10.47 -2.33
N LEU A 449 -29.91 10.41 -1.34
CA LEU A 449 -29.12 9.22 -0.98
C LEU A 449 -29.34 8.85 0.50
N PRO A 450 -30.53 8.37 0.88
CA PRO A 450 -30.84 8.04 2.28
C PRO A 450 -30.02 6.86 2.83
N ASP A 451 -29.51 6.00 1.95
CA ASP A 451 -28.70 4.82 2.29
C ASP A 451 -27.18 5.10 2.26
N LEU A 452 -26.76 6.38 2.25
CA LEU A 452 -25.34 6.71 2.22
C LEU A 452 -24.68 6.23 3.53
N GLU A 453 -23.62 5.43 3.41
CA GLU A 453 -22.88 4.85 4.52
C GLU A 453 -21.68 5.71 4.90
N GLN A 454 -21.06 6.40 3.93
CA GLN A 454 -19.88 7.22 4.16
C GLN A 454 -19.87 8.48 3.29
N LEU A 455 -19.60 9.62 3.92
CA LEU A 455 -19.28 10.88 3.24
C LEU A 455 -17.95 11.40 3.78
N VAL A 456 -16.99 11.63 2.90
CA VAL A 456 -15.70 12.23 3.25
C VAL A 456 -15.58 13.59 2.58
N LEU A 457 -15.32 14.61 3.38
CA LEU A 457 -15.10 15.99 2.96
C LEU A 457 -13.66 16.35 3.29
N TYR A 458 -12.83 16.51 2.25
CA TYR A 458 -11.44 16.91 2.39
C TYR A 458 -11.24 18.30 1.79
N ASP A 459 -10.82 19.26 2.61
CA ASP A 459 -10.61 20.66 2.19
C ASP A 459 -11.78 21.22 1.36
N CYS A 460 -13.01 21.08 1.86
CA CYS A 460 -14.20 21.64 1.21
C CYS A 460 -14.63 22.91 1.97
N TYR A 461 -13.90 24.01 1.75
CA TYR A 461 -13.94 25.20 2.63
C TYR A 461 -15.26 25.98 2.63
N ARG A 462 -16.17 25.73 1.69
CA ARG A 462 -17.50 26.39 1.63
C ARG A 462 -18.63 25.59 2.28
N ILE A 463 -18.32 24.40 2.80
CA ILE A 463 -19.22 23.67 3.68
C ILE A 463 -19.02 24.22 5.09
N SER A 464 -20.11 24.66 5.72
CA SER A 464 -20.08 25.12 7.08
C SER A 464 -20.23 23.96 8.06
N PRO A 465 -19.73 24.10 9.31
CA PRO A 465 -19.96 23.12 10.36
C PRO A 465 -21.45 22.88 10.63
N ALA A 466 -22.25 23.95 10.56
CA ALA A 466 -23.70 23.86 10.73
C ALA A 466 -24.35 23.00 9.63
N GLY A 467 -23.86 23.09 8.40
CA GLY A 467 -24.27 22.24 7.29
C GLY A 467 -24.00 20.75 7.55
N VAL A 468 -22.83 20.43 8.11
CA VAL A 468 -22.47 19.05 8.46
C VAL A 468 -23.29 18.52 9.64
N VAL A 469 -23.53 19.35 10.67
CA VAL A 469 -24.41 18.99 11.78
C VAL A 469 -25.82 18.66 11.29
N GLU A 470 -26.36 19.46 10.38
CA GLU A 470 -27.67 19.20 9.78
C GLU A 470 -27.67 17.91 8.92
N LEU A 471 -26.61 17.66 8.16
CA LEU A 471 -26.43 16.41 7.41
C LEU A 471 -26.45 15.19 8.35
N ARG A 472 -25.68 15.22 9.44
CA ARG A 472 -25.62 14.13 10.43
C ARG A 472 -26.98 13.84 11.06
N LYS A 473 -27.83 14.86 11.26
CA LYS A 473 -29.20 14.67 11.74
C LYS A 473 -30.09 13.94 10.73
N ARG A 474 -29.91 14.25 9.43
CA ARG A 474 -30.71 13.64 8.34
C ARG A 474 -30.22 12.24 7.97
N LEU A 475 -28.93 11.96 8.13
CA LEU A 475 -28.30 10.68 7.85
C LEU A 475 -27.56 10.14 9.11
N PRO A 476 -28.29 9.73 10.17
CA PRO A 476 -27.67 9.33 11.43
C PRO A 476 -26.82 8.05 11.34
N ALA A 477 -27.02 7.24 10.30
CA ALA A 477 -26.23 6.03 10.03
C ALA A 477 -25.01 6.28 9.13
N CYS A 478 -24.90 7.46 8.52
CA CYS A 478 -23.79 7.80 7.63
C CYS A 478 -22.57 8.23 8.46
N ASN A 479 -21.42 7.61 8.19
CA ASN A 479 -20.15 8.05 8.73
C ASN A 479 -19.65 9.29 7.97
N VAL A 480 -19.80 10.48 8.57
CA VAL A 480 -19.37 11.75 7.98
C VAL A 480 -18.02 12.15 8.55
N LEU A 481 -17.00 12.15 7.69
CA LEU A 481 -15.61 12.49 8.04
C LEU A 481 -15.22 13.84 7.42
N GLU A 482 -14.71 14.73 8.26
CA GLU A 482 -14.21 16.04 7.86
C GLU A 482 -12.68 16.07 8.06
N LEU A 483 -11.97 16.36 6.98
CA LEU A 483 -10.51 16.34 6.92
C LEU A 483 -10.00 17.67 6.36
N TYR A 484 -9.07 18.29 7.08
CA TYR A 484 -8.49 19.57 6.66
C TYR A 484 -6.97 19.51 6.72
N ARG A 485 -6.31 20.10 5.71
CA ARG A 485 -4.89 20.43 5.82
C ARG A 485 -4.73 21.60 6.81
N GLY A 486 -3.91 21.43 7.86
CA GLY A 486 -3.48 22.56 8.70
C GLY A 486 -2.80 23.61 7.80
N ASP A 487 -3.13 24.90 7.88
CA ASP A 487 -2.98 25.77 9.06
C ASP A 487 -4.16 26.74 9.33
N GLU A 488 -5.34 26.56 8.73
CA GLU A 488 -6.44 27.55 8.84
C GLU A 488 -7.82 26.94 9.17
N LEU A 489 -8.05 26.59 10.44
CA LEU A 489 -9.39 26.37 10.97
C LEU A 489 -9.67 27.34 12.13
N PRO A 490 -10.85 27.97 12.20
CA PRO A 490 -11.29 28.69 13.39
C PRO A 490 -11.19 27.80 14.64
N PRO A 491 -10.64 28.29 15.78
CA PRO A 491 -10.44 27.50 17.01
C PRO A 491 -11.69 26.80 17.54
N GLU A 492 -12.88 27.28 17.18
CA GLU A 492 -14.20 26.75 17.56
C GLU A 492 -14.47 25.34 17.00
N LEU A 493 -13.81 24.96 15.90
CA LEU A 493 -13.97 23.66 15.23
C LEU A 493 -13.07 22.54 15.79
N VAL A 494 -12.04 22.89 16.55
CA VAL A 494 -11.03 21.92 17.04
C VAL A 494 -11.55 21.02 18.18
N ALA A 495 -12.73 21.35 18.73
CA ALA A 495 -13.31 20.66 19.87
C ALA A 495 -14.16 19.41 19.51
N GLU A 496 -14.45 19.16 18.22
CA GLU A 496 -15.27 18.01 17.81
C GLU A 496 -14.42 16.76 17.53
N THR A 497 -14.79 15.63 18.13
CA THR A 497 -14.08 14.33 18.09
C THR A 497 -14.00 13.65 16.70
N GLN A 498 -14.41 14.35 15.63
CA GLN A 498 -14.55 13.81 14.28
C GLN A 498 -13.88 14.67 13.19
N ILE A 499 -13.16 15.73 13.58
CA ILE A 499 -12.31 16.53 12.70
C ILE A 499 -10.87 16.03 12.85
N TYR A 500 -10.27 15.52 11.77
CA TYR A 500 -8.92 14.95 11.82
C TYR A 500 -7.91 15.83 11.07
N TYR A 501 -6.81 16.12 11.75
CA TYR A 501 -5.65 16.83 11.19
C TYR A 501 -4.62 15.85 10.63
N ARG A 502 -3.91 16.26 9.57
CA ARG A 502 -2.74 15.53 9.02
C ARG A 502 -1.63 15.27 10.04
N ASN A 503 -1.54 16.11 11.09
CA ASN A 503 -0.51 16.05 12.14
C ASN A 503 -1.00 15.44 13.47
N ALA A 504 -2.29 15.12 13.62
CA ALA A 504 -2.76 14.39 14.80
C ALA A 504 -2.50 12.89 14.59
N GLU A 505 -1.92 12.21 15.58
CA GLU A 505 -1.75 10.75 15.53
C GLU A 505 -3.10 10.09 15.23
N TYR A 506 -3.23 9.56 14.01
CA TYR A 506 -4.47 9.03 13.43
C TYR A 506 -5.13 8.01 14.38
N PRO A 507 -6.33 8.27 14.93
CA PRO A 507 -7.07 7.26 15.65
C PRO A 507 -7.63 6.26 14.64
N ASN A 508 -7.30 4.98 14.81
CA ASN A 508 -7.93 3.83 14.15
C ASN A 508 -7.82 3.80 12.61
N GLY A 509 -6.72 3.25 12.07
CA GLY A 509 -6.61 2.37 10.87
C GLY A 509 -7.35 2.64 9.54
N VAL A 510 -8.37 3.49 9.48
CA VAL A 510 -9.33 3.68 8.39
C VAL A 510 -8.80 4.67 7.34
N LEU A 511 -7.95 5.63 7.74
CA LEU A 511 -7.56 6.73 6.86
C LEU A 511 -6.38 6.44 5.92
N LYS A 512 -5.62 5.35 6.12
CA LYS A 512 -4.47 5.04 5.23
C LYS A 512 -4.89 4.53 3.85
N GLN A 513 -6.12 4.00 3.72
CA GLN A 513 -6.71 3.54 2.44
C GLN A 513 -7.56 4.61 1.73
N GLU A 514 -7.97 5.66 2.46
CA GLU A 514 -8.81 6.76 1.95
C GLU A 514 -8.01 7.99 1.53
N LEU A 515 -6.70 8.01 1.81
CA LEU A 515 -5.78 9.01 1.30
C LEU A 515 -5.31 8.56 -0.09
N PRO A 516 -5.69 9.26 -1.15
CA PRO A 516 -5.40 8.81 -2.51
C PRO A 516 -3.91 8.94 -2.90
N PHE A 517 -3.08 9.67 -2.13
CA PHE A 517 -1.64 9.81 -2.37
C PHE A 517 -0.83 9.81 -1.06
N GLN A 518 0.14 8.90 -0.96
CA GLN A 518 1.39 9.22 -0.28
C GLN A 518 2.16 10.14 -1.22
N TRP A 519 2.33 11.41 -0.86
CA TRP A 519 3.24 12.28 -1.60
C TRP A 519 4.67 11.75 -1.40
N TYR A 520 5.31 11.32 -2.49
CA TYR A 520 6.75 11.27 -2.69
C TYR A 520 7.06 11.61 -4.15
#